data_AF-A0A8X6P448-F1
#
_entry.id   AF-A0A8X6P448-F1
#
_cell.length_a   1.000
_cell.length_b   1.000
_cell.length_c   1.000
_cell.angle_alpha   90.00
_cell.angle_beta   90.00
_cell.angle_gamma   90.00
#
_symmetry.space_group_name_H-M   'P 1'
#
loop_
_entity.id
_entity.type
_entity.pdbx_description
1 polymer ?
#
loop_
_entity_poly.entity_id
_entity_poly.type
_entity_poly.pdbx_seq_one_letter_code
_entity_poly.pdbx_strand_id
1 'polypeptide(L)'
;MLEKLKIANLKLNPTKCNLFRREVGYLGHIISAEGVRTDPEKISAVENWSRSEEVHQLRSFLGLCMYYRKFVKGISSIARPLHNLTEVKQKFLWTEECEEAFGN
;
A
#
# COMPACT_ATOMS: atom_id res chain seq x y z
N MET A 1 -14.32 8.49 -26.83
CA MET A 1 -14.28 7.72 -25.56
C MET A 1 -15.61 7.84 -24.81
N LEU A 2 -16.09 9.06 -24.54
CA LEU A 2 -17.39 9.29 -23.88
C LEU A 2 -18.59 8.72 -24.66
N GLU A 3 -18.58 8.83 -25.99
CA GLU A 3 -19.61 8.21 -26.85
C GLU A 3 -19.72 6.69 -26.67
N LYS A 4 -18.59 5.98 -26.47
CA LYS A 4 -18.60 4.53 -26.24
C LYS A 4 -19.26 4.17 -24.90
N LEU A 5 -19.07 4.99 -23.87
CA LEU A 5 -19.71 4.81 -22.56
C LEU A 5 -21.23 5.03 -22.66
N LYS A 6 -21.64 6.00 -23.48
CA LYS A 6 -23.06 6.30 -23.74
C LYS A 6 -23.75 5.14 -24.48
N ILE A 7 -23.10 4.57 -25.50
CA ILE A 7 -23.58 3.38 -26.22
C ILE A 7 -23.70 2.17 -25.28
N ALA A 8 -22.76 2.01 -24.34
CA ALA A 8 -22.78 0.95 -23.34
C ALA A 8 -23.72 1.22 -22.15
N ASN A 9 -24.49 2.31 -22.16
CA ASN A 9 -25.38 2.73 -21.07
C ASN A 9 -24.69 2.88 -19.69
N LEU A 10 -23.41 3.25 -19.69
CA LEU A 10 -22.62 3.50 -18.48
C LEU A 10 -22.74 4.97 -18.07
N LYS A 11 -23.10 5.21 -16.80
CA LYS A 11 -23.22 6.56 -16.23
C LYS A 11 -21.93 6.96 -15.51
N LEU A 12 -21.42 8.14 -15.82
CA LEU A 12 -20.28 8.74 -15.14
C LEU A 12 -20.75 9.56 -13.94
N ASN A 13 -19.99 9.52 -12.85
CA ASN A 13 -20.17 10.42 -11.73
C ASN A 13 -19.26 11.65 -11.92
N PRO A 14 -19.80 12.83 -12.27
CA PRO A 14 -18.99 14.00 -12.60
C PRO A 14 -18.10 14.46 -11.45
N THR A 15 -18.50 14.25 -10.18
CA THR A 15 -17.67 14.63 -9.02
C THR A 15 -16.45 13.74 -8.83
N LYS A 16 -16.44 12.53 -9.41
CA LYS A 16 -15.31 11.59 -9.39
C LYS A 16 -14.52 11.58 -10.70
N CYS A 17 -14.93 12.37 -11.71
CA CYS A 17 -14.27 12.42 -13.00
C CYS A 17 -13.17 13.48 -13.02
N ASN A 18 -11.92 13.02 -13.02
CA ASN A 18 -10.74 13.87 -13.19
C ASN A 18 -10.33 13.90 -14.67
N LEU A 19 -10.86 14.86 -15.44
CA LEU A 19 -10.55 15.02 -16.87
C LEU A 19 -9.52 16.13 -17.07
N PHE A 20 -8.65 15.97 -18.09
CA PHE A 20 -7.64 16.96 -18.49
C PHE A 20 -6.71 17.44 -17.36
N ARG A 21 -6.39 16.55 -16.40
CA ARG A 21 -5.43 16.84 -15.32
C ARG A 21 -4.02 16.39 -15.71
N ARG A 22 -3.00 17.10 -15.22
CA ARG A 22 -1.59 16.72 -15.38
C ARG A 22 -1.21 15.53 -14.49
N GLU A 23 -1.90 15.39 -13.36
CA GLU A 23 -1.75 14.29 -12.42
C GLU A 23 -3.13 13.79 -11.97
N VAL A 24 -3.29 12.49 -11.79
CA VAL A 24 -4.55 11.88 -11.36
C VAL A 24 -4.31 10.74 -10.38
N GLY A 25 -5.06 10.73 -9.28
CA GLY A 25 -5.13 9.60 -8.35
C GLY A 25 -5.93 8.46 -8.97
N TYR A 26 -5.34 7.27 -9.06
CA TYR A 26 -5.98 6.06 -9.56
C TYR A 26 -5.48 4.84 -8.78
N LEU A 27 -6.41 4.12 -8.14
CA LEU A 27 -6.15 2.89 -7.37
C LEU A 27 -5.00 3.02 -6.35
N GLY A 28 -4.93 4.12 -5.58
CA GLY A 28 -3.88 4.33 -4.58
C GLY A 28 -2.52 4.74 -5.15
N HIS A 29 -2.48 5.14 -6.42
CA HIS A 29 -1.31 5.68 -7.08
C HIS A 29 -1.61 7.04 -7.69
N ILE A 30 -0.58 7.89 -7.80
CA ILE A 30 -0.63 9.15 -8.52
C ILE A 30 0.03 8.94 -9.87
N ILE A 31 -0.75 9.06 -10.94
CA ILE A 31 -0.26 8.92 -12.31
C ILE A 31 -0.01 10.32 -12.87
N SER A 32 1.22 10.54 -13.34
CA SER A 32 1.70 11.81 -13.91
C SER A 32 2.46 11.56 -15.21
N ALA A 33 2.86 12.63 -15.90
CA ALA A 33 3.73 12.53 -17.08
C ALA A 33 5.10 11.90 -16.79
N GLU A 34 5.57 11.98 -15.55
CA GLU A 34 6.85 11.41 -15.09
C GLU A 34 6.73 9.91 -14.75
N GLY A 35 5.50 9.38 -14.70
CA GLY A 35 5.21 7.99 -14.39
C GLY A 35 4.22 7.82 -13.25
N VAL A 36 4.22 6.60 -12.70
CA VAL A 36 3.33 6.20 -11.60
C VAL A 36 4.08 6.36 -10.28
N ARG A 37 3.55 7.21 -9.41
CA ARG A 37 4.03 7.42 -8.05
C ARG A 37 3.07 6.78 -7.05
N THR A 38 3.59 6.40 -5.89
CA THR A 38 2.76 6.00 -4.77
C THR A 38 2.04 7.20 -4.18
N ASP A 39 0.83 6.98 -3.66
CA ASP A 39 0.16 8.01 -2.88
C ASP A 39 0.95 8.29 -1.57
N PRO A 40 1.45 9.52 -1.35
CA PRO A 40 2.21 9.86 -0.15
C PRO A 40 1.40 9.70 1.13
N GLU A 41 0.05 9.81 1.09
CA GLU A 41 -0.78 9.52 2.26
C GLU A 41 -0.66 8.07 2.70
N LYS A 42 -0.51 7.15 1.73
CA LYS A 42 -0.37 5.72 2.00
C LYS A 42 1.02 5.35 2.48
N ILE A 43 2.05 6.06 2.03
CA ILE A 43 3.41 5.94 2.57
C ILE A 43 3.42 6.46 4.01
N SER A 44 2.88 7.66 4.25
CA SER A 44 2.81 8.26 5.58
C SER A 44 2.04 7.40 6.58
N ALA A 45 0.99 6.68 6.14
CA ALA A 45 0.28 5.74 6.98
C ALA A 45 1.13 4.52 7.39
N VAL A 46 2.07 4.08 6.54
CA VAL A 46 3.02 3.00 6.86
C VAL A 46 4.10 3.51 7.81
N GLU A 47 4.65 4.71 7.56
CA GLU A 47 5.66 5.34 8.42
C GLU A 47 5.15 5.64 9.83
N ASN A 48 3.89 6.08 9.96
CA ASN A 48 3.26 6.36 11.24
C ASN A 48 2.55 5.15 11.85
N TRP A 49 2.73 3.96 11.29
CA TRP A 49 2.07 2.77 11.81
C TRP A 49 2.61 2.47 13.21
N SER A 50 1.72 2.37 14.20
CA SER A 50 2.11 2.02 15.57
C SER A 50 2.57 0.57 15.65
N ARG A 51 3.53 0.28 16.53
CA ARG A 51 3.96 -1.10 16.82
C ARG A 51 2.75 -2.00 17.01
N SER A 52 2.69 -3.06 16.22
CA SER A 52 1.56 -3.99 16.23
C SER A 52 1.72 -4.95 17.41
N GLU A 53 0.79 -4.93 18.36
CA GLU A 53 0.76 -5.87 19.48
C GLU A 53 0.09 -7.21 19.11
N GLU A 54 -0.62 -7.25 17.98
CA GLU A 54 -1.32 -8.44 17.50
C GLU A 54 -0.89 -8.90 16.10
N VAL A 55 -0.91 -10.22 15.91
CA VAL A 55 -0.65 -10.89 14.62
C VAL A 55 -1.57 -10.38 13.51
N HIS A 56 -2.83 -10.06 13.83
CA HIS A 56 -3.80 -9.59 12.84
C HIS A 56 -3.43 -8.21 12.27
N GLN A 57 -3.01 -7.29 13.15
CA GLN A 57 -2.53 -5.97 12.76
C GLN A 57 -1.24 -6.07 11.95
N LEU A 58 -0.31 -6.94 12.37
CA LEU A 58 0.94 -7.18 11.65
C LEU A 58 0.71 -7.74 10.24
N ARG A 59 -0.24 -8.67 10.06
CA ARG A 59 -0.62 -9.16 8.73
C ARG A 59 -1.20 -8.07 7.84
N SER A 60 -2.00 -7.16 8.40
CA SER A 60 -2.58 -6.04 7.67
C SER A 60 -1.50 -5.05 7.20
N PHE A 61 -0.55 -4.75 8.10
CA PHE A 61 0.64 -3.94 7.79
C PHE A 61 1.49 -4.58 6.68
N LEU A 62 1.82 -5.86 6.80
CA LEU A 62 2.59 -6.59 5.79
C LEU A 62 1.89 -6.63 4.43
N GLY A 63 0.57 -6.75 4.41
CA GLY A 63 -0.23 -6.65 3.20
C GLY A 63 -0.07 -5.30 2.49
N LEU A 64 -0.11 -4.20 3.25
CA LEU A 64 0.08 -2.85 2.74
C LEU A 64 1.51 -2.61 2.24
N CYS A 65 2.51 -3.05 3.01
CA CYS A 65 3.92 -3.01 2.63
C CYS A 65 4.18 -3.76 1.32
N MET A 66 3.63 -4.98 1.19
CA MET A 66 3.77 -5.78 -0.03
C MET A 66 3.02 -5.19 -1.22
N TYR A 67 1.91 -4.49 -1.02
CA TYR A 67 1.22 -3.77 -2.09
C TYR A 67 2.11 -2.70 -2.72
N TYR A 68 2.94 -2.03 -1.91
CA TYR A 68 3.90 -1.01 -2.35
C TYR A 68 5.33 -1.49 -2.56
N ARG A 69 5.58 -2.81 -2.57
CA ARG A 69 6.91 -3.42 -2.78
C ARG A 69 7.66 -2.95 -4.03
N LYS A 70 6.96 -2.41 -5.03
CA LYS A 70 7.58 -1.88 -6.26
C LYS A 70 8.35 -0.58 -6.01
N PHE A 71 8.04 0.12 -4.93
CA PHE A 71 8.63 1.41 -4.57
C PHE A 71 9.65 1.29 -3.43
N VAL A 72 9.59 0.20 -2.65
CA VAL A 72 10.52 -0.08 -1.55
C VAL A 72 11.48 -1.19 -1.96
N LYS A 73 12.73 -0.84 -2.22
CA LYS A 73 13.77 -1.80 -2.62
C LYS A 73 14.15 -2.66 -1.42
N GLY A 74 14.05 -3.98 -1.55
CA GLY A 74 14.50 -4.92 -0.51
C GLY A 74 13.48 -5.22 0.59
N ILE A 75 12.22 -4.77 0.46
CA ILE A 75 11.19 -4.97 1.50
C ILE A 75 10.97 -6.43 1.88
N SER A 76 11.16 -7.37 0.95
CA SER A 76 11.01 -8.80 1.23
C SER A 76 12.07 -9.35 2.19
N SER A 77 13.27 -8.77 2.20
CA SER A 77 14.33 -9.16 3.14
C SER A 77 14.10 -8.54 4.51
N ILE A 78 13.65 -7.28 4.54
CA ILE A 78 13.34 -6.55 5.78
C ILE A 78 12.11 -7.15 6.47
N ALA A 79 11.04 -7.44 5.72
CA ALA A 79 9.81 -8.01 6.26
C ALA A 79 9.90 -9.49 6.66
N ARG A 80 11.04 -10.16 6.43
CA ARG A 80 11.23 -11.59 6.70
C ARG A 80 11.04 -11.97 8.18
N PRO A 81 11.67 -11.30 9.16
CA PRO A 81 11.38 -11.52 10.59
C PRO A 81 9.89 -11.29 10.94
N LEU A 82 9.27 -10.26 10.35
CA LEU A 82 7.85 -9.97 10.56
C LEU A 82 6.93 -11.06 9.98
N HIS A 83 7.30 -11.66 8.85
CA HIS A 83 6.58 -12.80 8.28
C HIS A 83 6.62 -14.02 9.20
N ASN A 84 7.77 -14.31 9.82
CA ASN A 84 7.91 -15.41 10.77
C ASN A 84 6.97 -15.22 11.98
N LEU A 85 6.83 -14.00 12.49
CA LEU A 85 5.88 -13.66 13.58
C LEU A 85 4.42 -13.92 13.21
N THR A 86 4.08 -13.91 11.92
CA THR A 86 2.70 -14.13 11.47
C THR A 86 2.37 -15.60 11.21
N GLU A 87 3.32 -16.53 11.33
CA GLU A 87 3.08 -17.95 11.15
C GLU A 87 2.31 -18.57 12.33
N VAL A 88 1.30 -19.38 12.01
CA VAL A 88 0.36 -19.98 12.99
C VAL A 88 1.06 -20.91 14.00
N LYS A 89 2.28 -21.37 13.68
CA LYS A 89 3.05 -22.30 14.52
C LYS A 89 3.97 -21.62 15.55
N GLN A 90 4.17 -20.31 15.46
CA GLN A 90 5.05 -19.59 16.39
C GLN A 90 4.27 -18.79 17.44
N LYS A 91 4.80 -18.74 18.66
CA LYS A 91 4.36 -17.77 19.66
C LYS A 91 4.75 -16.38 19.16
N PHE A 92 3.81 -15.44 19.19
CA PHE A 92 4.07 -14.05 18.85
C PHE A 92 5.07 -13.46 19.86
N LEU A 93 6.34 -13.44 19.51
CA LEU A 93 7.43 -13.04 20.39
C LEU A 93 8.26 -11.99 19.66
N TRP A 94 7.95 -10.73 19.92
CA TRP A 94 8.58 -9.61 19.24
C TRP A 94 10.04 -9.49 19.67
N THR A 95 10.96 -9.87 18.78
CA THR A 95 12.41 -9.79 18.99
C THR A 95 12.98 -8.44 18.53
N GLU A 96 14.22 -8.11 18.92
CA GLU A 96 14.92 -6.90 18.44
C GLU A 96 15.03 -6.87 16.91
N GLU A 97 15.21 -8.03 16.27
CA GLU A 97 15.21 -8.16 14.79
C GLU A 97 13.88 -7.72 14.16
N CYS A 98 12.76 -7.89 14.88
CA CYS A 98 11.44 -7.47 14.42
C CYS A 98 11.24 -5.96 14.61
N GLU A 99 11.78 -5.39 15.70
CA GLU A 99 11.78 -3.95 15.92
C GLU A 99 12.64 -3.24 14.87
N GLU A 100 13.83 -3.76 14.58
CA GLU A 100 14.74 -3.23 13.57
C GLU A 100 14.14 -3.33 12.16
N ALA A 101 13.42 -4.40 11.86
CA ALA A 101 12.66 -4.55 10.61
C ALA A 101 11.42 -3.66 10.51
N PHE A 102 10.88 -3.18 11.64
CA PHE A 102 9.72 -2.30 11.68
C PHE A 102 10.12 -0.81 11.65
N GLY A 103 11.27 -0.46 12.24
CA GLY A 103 11.77 0.91 12.34
C GLY A 103 12.64 1.41 11.18
N ASN A 104 12.98 0.55 10.21
CA ASN A 104 13.71 0.90 8.98
C ASN A 104 12.79 0.95 7.75
#